data_AF-A0A3B9U4G6-F1
#
_entry.id   AF-A0A3B9U4G6-F1
#
_cell.length_a   1.000
_cell.length_b   1.000
_cell.length_c   1.000
_cell.angle_alpha   90.00
_cell.angle_beta   90.00
_cell.angle_gamma   90.00
#
_symmetry.space_group_name_H-M   'P 1'
#
loop_
_entity.id
_entity.type
_entity.pdbx_description
1 polymer ?
#
loop_
_entity_poly.entity_id
_entity_poly.type
_entity_poly.pdbx_seq_one_letter_code
_entity_poly.pdbx_strand_id
1 'polypeptide(L)'
;MANKQGAYILLAIVLMLGVIGVVVYSNQPEQAVIEQERDVPQTQTVKLYYYNEPADRQLSENGEPQCNEDSVLPVTRVITASQNPIEDTINLLISGEIFESESNNGFSTEFPNPDFKLLKSELSNGILLLEFSTVPGFTSGGSCRVTLLASQITKTAEQFSDVTEVRLLPEEIFQP
;
A
#
# COMPACT_ATOMS: atom_id res chain seq x y z
N MET A 1 -32.46 -80.99 -20.57
CA MET A 1 -30.99 -81.02 -20.44
C MET A 1 -30.49 -79.59 -20.60
N ALA A 2 -30.20 -78.90 -19.51
CA ALA A 2 -29.83 -77.48 -19.54
C ALA A 2 -28.42 -77.30 -20.14
N ASN A 3 -28.30 -76.34 -21.06
CA ASN A 3 -27.12 -76.07 -21.87
C ASN A 3 -25.97 -75.53 -21.02
N LYS A 4 -25.12 -76.45 -20.51
CA LYS A 4 -23.95 -76.11 -19.67
C LYS A 4 -23.00 -75.14 -20.37
N GLN A 5 -22.93 -75.11 -21.71
CA GLN A 5 -22.07 -74.18 -22.44
C GLN A 5 -22.51 -72.72 -22.31
N GLY A 6 -23.82 -72.45 -22.28
CA GLY A 6 -24.33 -71.08 -22.12
C GLY A 6 -24.00 -70.47 -20.74
N ALA A 7 -23.96 -71.31 -19.70
CA ALA A 7 -23.62 -70.87 -18.34
C ALA A 7 -22.14 -70.47 -18.20
N TYR A 8 -21.22 -71.19 -18.86
CA TYR A 8 -19.79 -70.86 -18.82
C TYR A 8 -19.45 -69.55 -19.56
N ILE A 9 -20.14 -69.26 -20.67
CA ILE A 9 -19.94 -68.01 -21.43
C ILE A 9 -20.40 -66.80 -20.62
N LEU A 10 -21.56 -66.88 -19.95
CA LEU A 10 -22.05 -65.82 -19.06
C LEU A 10 -21.10 -65.57 -17.88
N LEU A 11 -20.57 -66.64 -17.27
CA LEU A 11 -19.62 -66.53 -16.17
C LEU A 11 -18.30 -65.86 -16.61
N ALA A 12 -17.79 -66.22 -17.79
CA ALA A 12 -16.57 -65.63 -18.34
C ALA A 12 -16.73 -64.14 -18.68
N ILE A 13 -17.90 -63.72 -19.18
CA ILE A 13 -18.19 -62.31 -19.47
C ILE A 13 -18.26 -61.49 -18.17
N VAL A 14 -18.91 -62.00 -17.12
CA VAL A 14 -18.98 -61.32 -15.81
C VAL A 14 -17.59 -61.16 -15.19
N LEU A 15 -16.73 -62.18 -15.29
CA LEU A 15 -15.36 -62.10 -14.80
C LEU A 15 -14.52 -61.10 -15.60
N MET A 16 -14.64 -61.08 -16.93
CA MET A 16 -13.93 -60.11 -17.77
C MET A 16 -14.36 -58.67 -17.48
N LEU A 17 -15.67 -58.42 -17.32
CA LEU A 17 -16.18 -57.10 -16.94
C LEU A 17 -15.72 -56.70 -15.53
N GLY A 18 -15.66 -57.64 -14.58
CA GLY A 18 -15.12 -57.41 -13.24
C GLY A 18 -13.64 -57.03 -13.27
N VAL A 19 -12.82 -57.72 -14.06
CA VAL A 19 -11.38 -57.41 -14.21
C VAL A 19 -11.16 -56.07 -14.89
N ILE A 20 -11.91 -55.77 -15.96
CA ILE A 20 -11.83 -54.47 -16.63
C ILE A 20 -12.24 -53.34 -15.67
N GLY A 21 -13.32 -53.54 -14.89
CA GLY A 21 -13.76 -52.58 -13.88
C GLY A 21 -12.69 -52.33 -12.80
N VAL A 22 -12.02 -53.38 -12.31
CA VAL A 22 -10.94 -53.26 -11.33
C VAL A 22 -9.72 -52.54 -11.91
N VAL A 23 -9.33 -52.85 -13.15
CA VAL A 23 -8.18 -52.19 -13.82
C VAL A 23 -8.47 -50.71 -14.09
N VAL A 24 -9.69 -50.38 -14.50
CA VAL A 24 -10.10 -48.97 -14.69
C VAL A 24 -10.19 -48.24 -13.35
N TYR A 25 -10.67 -48.90 -12.30
CA TYR A 25 -10.70 -48.34 -10.94
C TYR A 25 -9.30 -48.12 -10.36
N SER A 26 -8.37 -49.05 -10.58
CA SER A 26 -6.98 -48.93 -10.11
C SER A 26 -6.13 -47.96 -10.93
N ASN A 27 -6.57 -47.58 -12.14
CA ASN A 27 -5.86 -46.66 -13.03
C ASN A 27 -6.45 -45.23 -13.04
N GLN A 28 -7.20 -44.85 -12.00
CA GLN A 28 -7.56 -43.44 -11.81
C GLN A 28 -6.28 -42.66 -11.45
N PRO A 29 -5.89 -41.63 -12.22
CA PRO A 29 -4.76 -40.79 -11.83
C PRO A 29 -5.12 -40.06 -10.53
N GLU A 30 -4.28 -40.24 -9.51
CA GLU A 30 -4.30 -39.48 -8.27
C GLU A 30 -4.30 -37.99 -8.64
N GLN A 31 -5.40 -37.30 -8.33
CA GLN A 31 -5.56 -35.90 -8.70
C GLN A 31 -4.42 -35.10 -8.08
N ALA A 32 -3.58 -34.52 -8.94
CA ALA A 32 -2.60 -33.54 -8.53
C ALA A 32 -3.36 -32.39 -7.86
N VAL A 33 -3.27 -32.31 -6.54
CA VAL A 33 -3.66 -31.11 -5.79
C VAL A 33 -2.70 -30.03 -6.25
N ILE A 34 -3.17 -29.15 -7.15
CA ILE A 34 -2.45 -27.94 -7.51
C ILE A 34 -2.43 -27.09 -6.25
N GLU A 35 -1.31 -27.13 -5.53
CA GLU A 35 -0.97 -26.14 -4.52
C GLU A 35 -0.89 -24.81 -5.28
N GLN A 36 -2.01 -24.08 -5.34
CA GLN A 36 -1.99 -22.69 -5.79
C GLN A 36 -1.02 -21.99 -4.85
N GLU A 37 0.18 -21.65 -5.36
CA GLU A 37 1.02 -20.63 -4.77
C GLU A 37 0.09 -19.45 -4.47
N ARG A 38 -0.20 -19.24 -3.18
CA ARG A 38 -0.94 -18.06 -2.76
C ARG A 38 -0.06 -16.91 -3.19
N ASP A 39 -0.55 -16.12 -4.14
CA ASP A 39 0.02 -14.83 -4.51
C ASP A 39 -0.07 -13.94 -3.26
N VAL A 40 0.92 -14.06 -2.38
CA VAL A 40 1.06 -13.19 -1.22
C VAL A 40 1.46 -11.84 -1.80
N PRO A 41 0.63 -10.79 -1.63
CA PRO A 41 0.95 -9.48 -2.16
C PRO A 41 2.33 -9.08 -1.66
N GLN A 42 3.25 -8.78 -2.58
CA GLN A 42 4.55 -8.24 -2.21
C GLN A 42 4.28 -6.94 -1.44
N THR A 43 4.94 -6.74 -0.31
CA THR A 43 4.78 -5.56 0.54
C THR A 43 6.11 -4.86 0.71
N GLN A 44 6.04 -3.56 1.00
CA GLN A 44 7.21 -2.76 1.32
C GLN A 44 6.90 -1.83 2.48
N THR A 45 7.95 -1.48 3.22
CA THR A 45 7.88 -0.53 4.33
C THR A 45 8.17 0.88 3.83
N VAL A 46 7.30 1.82 4.18
CA VAL A 46 7.45 3.25 3.86
C VAL A 46 7.31 4.07 5.13
N LYS A 47 7.78 5.32 5.07
CA LYS A 47 7.66 6.31 6.13
C LYS A 47 6.66 7.37 5.71
N LEU A 48 5.72 7.71 6.58
CA LEU A 48 4.90 8.91 6.45
C LEU A 48 5.43 9.94 7.42
N TYR A 49 5.65 11.16 6.97
CA TYR A 49 6.17 12.22 7.81
C TYR A 49 5.03 13.10 8.30
N TYR A 50 4.86 13.19 9.61
CA TYR A 50 3.82 13.98 10.26
C TYR A 50 4.43 14.98 11.24
N TYR A 51 3.70 16.04 11.53
CA TYR A 51 4.11 17.02 12.52
C TYR A 51 4.09 16.41 13.93
N ASN A 52 5.11 16.72 14.74
CA ASN A 52 5.22 16.31 16.13
C ASN A 52 5.38 17.54 17.04
N GLU A 53 4.31 17.95 17.71
CA GLU A 53 4.31 19.16 18.54
C GLU A 53 5.32 19.11 19.70
N PRO A 54 5.48 18.00 20.44
CA PRO A 54 6.50 17.92 21.48
C PRO A 54 7.92 18.13 20.95
N ALA A 55 8.23 17.62 19.76
CA ALA A 55 9.52 17.87 19.10
C ALA A 55 9.69 19.33 18.69
N ASP A 56 8.64 19.96 18.15
CA ASP A 56 8.70 21.38 17.78
C ASP A 56 8.98 22.28 18.98
N ARG A 57 8.30 22.04 20.10
CA ARG A 57 8.54 22.77 21.36
C ARG A 57 9.96 22.56 21.89
N GLN A 58 10.54 21.37 21.71
CA GLN A 58 11.93 21.08 22.13
C GLN A 58 12.98 21.81 21.28
N LEU A 59 12.65 22.08 20.01
CA LEU A 59 13.51 22.85 19.10
C LEU A 59 13.41 24.36 19.33
N SER A 60 12.39 24.81 20.07
CA SER A 60 12.15 26.21 20.37
C SER A 60 12.82 26.66 21.66
N GLU A 61 13.42 27.85 21.65
CA GLU A 61 14.08 28.45 22.83
C GLU A 61 13.09 28.78 23.96
N ASN A 62 11.83 29.09 23.61
CA ASN A 62 10.80 29.52 24.57
C ASN A 62 9.80 28.41 24.94
N GLY A 63 9.95 27.20 24.37
CA GLY A 63 9.04 26.07 24.58
C GLY A 63 7.68 26.17 23.88
N GLU A 64 7.47 27.20 23.05
CA GLU A 64 6.30 27.31 22.19
C GLU A 64 6.57 26.73 20.80
N PRO A 65 5.55 26.19 20.10
CA PRO A 65 5.73 25.67 18.75
C PRO A 65 6.19 26.80 17.82
N GLN A 66 7.18 26.52 16.98
CA GLN A 66 7.76 27.48 16.01
C GLN A 66 7.60 26.98 14.57
N CYS A 67 6.89 25.87 14.38
CA CYS A 67 6.62 25.28 13.08
C CYS A 67 7.92 24.89 12.39
N ASN A 68 8.87 24.40 13.19
CA ASN A 68 10.16 23.96 12.71
C ASN A 68 9.97 22.70 11.87
N GLU A 69 10.44 22.70 10.63
CA GLU A 69 10.35 21.55 9.74
C GLU A 69 11.04 20.31 10.31
N ASP A 70 12.06 20.44 11.16
CA ASP A 70 12.71 19.32 11.85
C ASP A 70 11.81 18.60 12.85
N SER A 71 10.68 19.21 13.23
CA SER A 71 9.62 18.55 14.02
C SER A 71 8.68 17.68 13.18
N VAL A 72 8.85 17.67 11.85
CA VAL A 72 8.17 16.75 10.95
C VAL A 72 8.94 15.43 10.92
N LEU A 73 8.42 14.44 11.63
CA LEU A 73 9.09 13.18 11.96
C LEU A 73 8.38 11.98 11.31
N PRO A 74 9.11 10.88 11.02
CA PRO A 74 8.55 9.72 10.35
C PRO A 74 7.77 8.79 11.28
N VAL A 75 6.68 8.23 10.76
CA VAL A 75 6.02 7.02 11.25
C VAL A 75 6.01 5.95 10.17
N THR A 76 6.03 4.68 10.55
CA THR A 76 6.19 3.58 9.60
C THR A 76 4.84 3.04 9.13
N ARG A 77 4.72 2.72 7.84
CA ARG A 77 3.59 1.99 7.24
C ARG A 77 4.09 0.84 6.38
N VAL A 78 3.22 -0.13 6.16
CA VAL A 78 3.40 -1.19 5.18
C VAL A 78 2.40 -0.97 4.08
N ILE A 79 2.88 -0.87 2.84
CA ILE A 79 2.03 -0.77 1.64
C ILE A 79 2.26 -1.99 0.75
N THR A 80 1.26 -2.33 -0.04
CA THR A 80 1.43 -3.31 -1.12
C THR A 80 2.37 -2.70 -2.16
N ALA A 81 3.30 -3.51 -2.67
CA ALA A 81 4.15 -3.10 -3.77
C ALA A 81 3.30 -2.84 -5.02
N SER A 82 3.54 -1.71 -5.67
CA SER A 82 2.82 -1.29 -6.86
C SER A 82 3.79 -0.76 -7.91
N GLN A 83 3.26 -0.42 -9.08
CA GLN A 83 4.05 0.23 -10.13
C GLN A 83 4.45 1.67 -9.79
N ASN A 84 3.72 2.34 -8.87
CA ASN A 84 4.00 3.72 -8.48
C ASN A 84 3.97 3.87 -6.94
N PRO A 85 4.99 3.36 -6.23
CA PRO A 85 5.00 3.37 -4.77
C PRO A 85 5.09 4.78 -4.17
N ILE A 86 5.62 5.75 -4.91
CA ILE A 86 5.67 7.16 -4.51
C ILE A 86 4.24 7.71 -4.42
N GLU A 87 3.45 7.54 -5.49
CA GLU A 87 2.06 7.99 -5.54
C GLU A 87 1.21 7.34 -4.45
N ASP A 88 1.34 6.04 -4.23
CA ASP A 88 0.62 5.32 -3.17
C ASP A 88 0.97 5.86 -1.78
N THR A 89 2.24 6.16 -1.54
CA THR A 89 2.70 6.66 -0.25
C THR A 89 2.23 8.08 0.02
N ILE A 90 2.22 8.95 -1.01
CA ILE A 90 1.68 10.30 -0.89
C ILE A 90 0.17 10.27 -0.69
N ASN A 91 -0.56 9.41 -1.41
CA ASN A 91 -1.99 9.21 -1.20
C ASN A 91 -2.28 8.71 0.23
N LEU A 92 -1.45 7.80 0.75
CA LEU A 92 -1.57 7.34 2.12
C LEU A 92 -1.30 8.45 3.14
N LEU A 93 -0.28 9.28 2.93
CA LEU A 93 -0.01 10.46 3.77
C LEU A 93 -1.22 11.40 3.83
N ILE A 94 -1.76 11.81 2.68
CA ILE A 94 -2.85 12.78 2.62
C ILE A 94 -4.21 12.20 3.02
N SER A 95 -4.31 10.88 3.21
CA SER A 95 -5.45 10.25 3.88
C SER A 95 -5.51 10.56 5.38
N GLY A 96 -4.39 10.95 5.97
CA GLY A 96 -4.31 11.50 7.34
C GLY A 96 -4.51 10.48 8.46
N GLU A 97 -4.30 9.19 8.21
CA GLU A 97 -4.46 8.18 9.26
C GLU A 97 -3.32 8.23 10.29
N ILE A 98 -3.65 8.70 11.50
CA ILE A 98 -2.80 8.68 12.69
C ILE A 98 -3.32 7.60 13.65
N PHE A 99 -2.43 6.70 14.08
CA PHE A 99 -2.76 5.68 15.07
C PHE A 99 -2.74 6.25 16.49
N GLU A 100 -3.48 5.61 17.40
CA GLU A 100 -3.55 6.05 18.81
C GLU A 100 -2.17 6.12 19.47
N SER A 101 -1.29 5.16 19.19
CA SER A 101 0.10 5.17 19.67
C SER A 101 0.90 6.37 19.15
N GLU A 102 0.64 6.83 17.93
CA GLU A 102 1.33 7.98 17.33
C GLU A 102 0.80 9.28 17.92
N SER A 103 -0.52 9.42 18.03
CA SER A 103 -1.13 10.57 18.69
C SER A 103 -0.70 10.71 20.15
N ASN A 104 -0.61 9.60 20.89
CA ASN A 104 -0.09 9.57 22.26
C ASN A 104 1.39 9.98 22.36
N ASN A 105 2.16 9.86 21.26
CA ASN A 105 3.54 10.33 21.14
C ASN A 105 3.64 11.75 20.55
N GLY A 106 2.52 12.47 20.43
CA GLY A 106 2.48 13.87 20.02
C GLY A 106 2.43 14.12 18.51
N PHE A 107 2.22 13.07 17.70
CA PHE A 107 2.00 13.24 16.27
C PHE A 107 0.59 13.75 15.98
N SER A 108 0.49 14.66 15.03
CA SER A 108 -0.77 15.17 14.50
C SER A 108 -0.64 15.54 13.02
N THR A 109 -1.77 15.70 12.35
CA THR A 109 -1.83 16.11 10.95
C THR A 109 -3.12 16.88 10.68
N GLU A 110 -3.09 17.76 9.69
CA GLU A 110 -4.30 18.43 9.18
C GLU A 110 -4.89 17.69 7.98
N PHE A 111 -4.24 16.62 7.52
CA PHE A 111 -4.86 15.67 6.62
C PHE A 111 -5.91 14.82 7.37
N PRO A 112 -6.94 14.30 6.68
CA PRO A 112 -7.29 14.59 5.30
C PRO A 112 -8.10 15.89 5.17
N ASN A 113 -8.00 16.52 3.99
CA ASN A 113 -9.05 17.42 3.49
C ASN A 113 -9.72 16.73 2.29
N PRO A 114 -11.06 16.58 2.27
CA PRO A 114 -11.75 15.79 1.23
C PRO A 114 -11.61 16.37 -0.18
N ASP A 115 -11.33 17.67 -0.29
CA ASP A 115 -11.15 18.36 -1.56
C ASP A 115 -9.66 18.45 -1.97
N PHE A 116 -8.73 18.07 -1.09
CA PHE A 116 -7.29 18.04 -1.35
C PHE A 116 -6.87 16.66 -1.85
N LYS A 117 -6.35 16.59 -3.08
CA LYS A 117 -6.08 15.35 -3.79
C LYS A 117 -4.78 15.47 -4.56
N LEU A 118 -4.03 14.38 -4.63
CA LEU A 118 -2.95 14.22 -5.59
C LEU A 118 -3.59 13.98 -6.97
N LEU A 119 -3.34 14.88 -7.91
CA LEU A 119 -3.83 14.83 -9.28
C LEU A 119 -2.84 14.13 -10.20
N LYS A 120 -1.53 14.33 -9.97
CA LYS A 120 -0.47 13.77 -10.79
C LYS A 120 0.82 13.56 -10.00
N SER A 121 1.52 12.47 -10.29
CA SER A 121 2.87 12.18 -9.80
C SER A 121 3.75 11.79 -10.99
N GLU A 122 4.84 12.54 -11.22
CA GLU A 122 5.76 12.29 -12.34
C GLU A 122 7.22 12.43 -11.87
N LEU A 123 7.98 11.34 -11.91
CA LEU A 123 9.40 11.34 -11.62
C LEU A 123 10.21 11.32 -12.92
N SER A 124 11.08 12.30 -13.10
CA SER A 124 11.96 12.38 -14.27
C SER A 124 13.31 12.97 -13.89
N ASN A 125 14.39 12.24 -14.18
CA ASN A 125 15.77 12.65 -13.91
C ASN A 125 16.01 13.12 -12.46
N GLY A 126 15.42 12.42 -11.49
CA GLY A 126 15.55 12.76 -10.06
C GLY A 126 14.60 13.85 -9.56
N ILE A 127 13.86 14.52 -10.44
CA ILE A 127 12.89 15.55 -10.08
C ILE A 127 11.51 14.91 -10.03
N LEU A 128 10.89 14.91 -8.85
CA LEU A 128 9.51 14.47 -8.63
C LEU A 128 8.58 15.67 -8.68
N LEU A 129 7.68 15.69 -9.64
CA LEU A 129 6.58 16.64 -9.74
C LEU A 129 5.31 16.03 -9.14
N LEU A 130 4.77 16.69 -8.12
CA LEU A 130 3.52 16.32 -7.47
C LEU A 130 2.50 17.46 -7.68
N GLU A 131 1.46 17.19 -8.46
CA GLU A 131 0.37 18.13 -8.72
C GLU A 131 -0.81 17.83 -7.81
N PHE A 132 -1.32 18.83 -7.09
CA PHE A 132 -2.45 18.69 -6.18
C PHE A 132 -3.60 19.61 -6.55
N SER A 133 -4.81 19.26 -6.09
CA SER A 133 -5.93 20.19 -6.11
C SER A 133 -5.72 21.32 -5.10
N THR A 134 -6.12 22.53 -5.46
CA THR A 134 -6.09 23.68 -4.56
C THR A 134 -7.37 23.76 -3.74
N VAL A 135 -7.24 23.92 -2.43
CA VAL A 135 -8.36 24.09 -1.50
C VAL A 135 -8.18 25.41 -0.73
N PRO A 136 -9.01 26.44 -0.98
CA PRO A 136 -8.91 27.72 -0.29
C PRO A 136 -8.95 27.57 1.24
N GLY A 137 -8.04 28.23 1.94
CA GLY A 137 -7.95 28.19 3.40
C GLY A 137 -7.30 26.93 3.99
N PHE A 138 -7.10 25.88 3.16
CA PHE A 138 -6.30 24.71 3.51
C PHE A 138 -4.91 24.79 2.87
N THR A 139 -4.86 24.81 1.54
CA THR A 139 -3.62 24.98 0.74
C THR A 139 -3.06 26.41 0.73
N SER A 140 -3.77 27.34 1.36
CA SER A 140 -3.37 28.73 1.59
C SER A 140 -3.69 29.12 3.03
N GLY A 141 -2.85 29.95 3.65
CA GLY A 141 -3.02 30.37 5.04
C GLY A 141 -1.73 30.80 5.70
N GLY A 142 -1.67 30.74 7.04
CA GLY A 142 -0.49 31.21 7.78
C GLY A 142 0.78 30.44 7.41
N SER A 143 1.88 31.17 7.21
CA SER A 143 3.19 30.67 6.76
C SER A 143 3.62 29.38 7.48
N CYS A 144 3.62 29.41 8.81
CA CYS A 144 3.92 28.27 9.67
C CYS A 144 3.19 26.99 9.24
N ARG A 145 1.88 27.09 9.01
CA ARG A 145 1.02 25.94 8.78
C ARG A 145 1.27 25.33 7.41
N VAL A 146 1.30 26.18 6.38
CA VAL A 146 1.52 25.74 5.01
C VAL A 146 2.94 25.19 4.81
N THR A 147 3.94 25.75 5.49
CA THR A 147 5.30 25.22 5.53
C THR A 147 5.33 23.80 6.12
N LEU A 148 4.66 23.55 7.26
CA LEU A 148 4.60 22.20 7.83
C LEU A 148 3.88 21.20 6.92
N LEU A 149 2.80 21.60 6.23
CA LEU A 149 2.11 20.73 5.27
C LEU A 149 3.00 20.40 4.06
N ALA A 150 3.68 21.39 3.49
CA ALA A 150 4.64 21.18 2.42
C ALA A 150 5.80 20.27 2.85
N SER A 151 6.32 20.45 4.07
CA SER A 151 7.42 19.65 4.61
C SER A 151 7.01 18.18 4.84
N GLN A 152 5.79 17.92 5.32
CA GLN A 152 5.25 16.56 5.44
C GLN A 152 5.21 15.82 4.10
N ILE A 153 4.73 16.48 3.04
CA ILE A 153 4.68 15.92 1.68
C ILE A 153 6.10 15.70 1.14
N THR A 154 6.96 16.72 1.25
CA THR A 154 8.31 16.72 0.68
C THR A 154 9.17 15.64 1.33
N LYS A 155 9.25 15.58 2.67
CA LYS A 155 10.02 14.55 3.38
C LYS A 155 9.50 13.13 3.11
N THR A 156 8.19 12.97 2.93
CA THR A 156 7.60 11.68 2.55
C THR A 156 8.01 11.28 1.14
N ALA A 157 8.08 12.19 0.19
CA ALA A 157 8.55 11.90 -1.16
C ALA A 157 10.07 11.64 -1.24
N GLU A 158 10.87 12.42 -0.51
CA GLU A 158 12.34 12.32 -0.52
C GLU A 158 12.89 11.05 0.13
N GLN A 159 12.05 10.24 0.78
CA GLN A 159 12.48 8.93 1.29
C GLN A 159 12.90 7.95 0.18
N PHE A 160 12.39 8.16 -1.04
CA PHE A 160 12.66 7.30 -2.18
C PHE A 160 13.99 7.72 -2.82
N SER A 161 14.93 6.78 -2.96
CA SER A 161 16.31 7.07 -3.41
C SER A 161 16.41 7.73 -4.77
N ASP A 162 15.41 7.53 -5.63
CA ASP A 162 15.38 8.08 -6.98
C ASP A 162 14.88 9.54 -6.98
N VAL A 163 14.38 10.06 -5.86
CA VAL A 163 13.92 11.43 -5.69
C VAL A 163 15.04 12.27 -5.11
N THR A 164 15.53 13.22 -5.91
CA THR A 164 16.57 14.19 -5.53
C THR A 164 15.99 15.58 -5.25
N GLU A 165 14.87 15.92 -5.90
CA GLU A 165 14.17 17.19 -5.73
C GLU A 165 12.66 16.94 -5.84
N VAL A 166 11.87 17.60 -5.00
CA VAL A 166 10.40 17.57 -5.06
C VAL A 166 9.88 18.94 -5.47
N ARG A 167 8.95 18.97 -6.44
CA ARG A 167 8.24 20.17 -6.88
C ARG A 167 6.75 19.99 -6.68
N LEU A 168 6.16 20.86 -5.87
CA LEU A 168 4.73 20.88 -5.62
C LEU A 168 4.05 21.80 -6.64
N LEU A 169 2.99 21.32 -7.27
CA LEU A 169 2.19 22.09 -8.22
C LEU A 169 0.74 22.27 -7.72
N PRO A 170 0.12 23.44 -7.99
CA PRO A 170 0.73 24.63 -8.64
C PRO A 170 1.87 25.23 -7.81
N GLU A 171 2.80 25.98 -8.41
CA GLU A 171 3.99 26.53 -7.71
C GLU A 171 3.64 27.38 -6.47
N GLU A 172 2.46 27.99 -6.50
CA GLU A 172 1.89 28.78 -5.41
C GLU A 172 1.21 27.94 -4.32
N ILE A 173 1.20 26.61 -4.44
CA ILE A 173 0.61 25.73 -3.43
C ILE A 173 1.47 25.76 -2.16
N PHE A 174 0.80 25.91 -1.02
CA PHE A 174 1.46 26.05 0.28
C PHE A 174 2.40 27.25 0.40
N GLN A 175 2.18 28.31 -0.39
CA GLN A 175 2.83 29.60 -0.16
C GLN A 175 2.10 30.40 0.95
N PRO A 176 2.83 31.15 1.80
CA PRO A 176 2.28 32.06 2.81
C PRO A 176 1.39 33.19 2.28
#